data_AF-A0A2M7W484-F1
#
_entry.id   AF-A0A2M7W484-F1
#
_cell.length_a   1.000
_cell.length_b   1.000
_cell.length_c   1.000
_cell.angle_alpha   90.00
_cell.angle_beta   90.00
_cell.angle_gamma   90.00
#
_symmetry.space_group_name_H-M   'P 1'
#
loop_
_entity.id
_entity.type
_entity.pdbx_description
1 polymer ?
#
loop_
_entity_poly.entity_id
_entity_poly.type
_entity_poly.pdbx_seq_one_letter_code
_entity_poly.pdbx_strand_id
1 'polypeptide(L)'
;MVILVITILVIIVALIPIFEFINLKKNKIEAVSSETNFKEPIKSLLVKKNYKSSAILEIEFIFEWLAKLVIFVVACVGLTYIIVMLLGPKYEATSTLFVEVKSNENKTAVSDILVASSKVASNIAEIVKKGEVVDEVIKSSTIKTYTRKQLTSNLRANTIRDTQLIEISVQNTDASEAQRLANIFAYTTIKKYKDLLDEMNGGSYAEVKVIQQAELPTETTFPSVKQAIILSAILGTIIGIGALLIIDLEKKAKSTRSWNN
;
A
#
# COMPACT_ATOMS: atom_id res chain seq x y z
N MET A 1 4.67 8.36 15.48
CA MET A 1 3.82 9.48 15.03
C MET A 1 2.53 9.03 14.35
N VAL A 2 2.56 8.25 13.26
CA VAL A 2 1.35 7.81 12.52
C VAL A 2 0.37 6.99 13.39
N ILE A 3 0.88 6.07 14.20
CA ILE A 3 0.04 5.25 15.10
C ILE A 3 -0.72 6.14 16.10
N LEU A 4 -0.05 7.15 16.66
CA LEU A 4 -0.64 8.12 17.59
C LEU A 4 -1.76 8.93 16.92
N VAL A 5 -1.56 9.35 15.67
CA VAL A 5 -2.56 10.09 14.89
C VAL A 5 -3.79 9.24 14.62
N ILE A 6 -3.61 7.96 14.28
CA ILE A 6 -4.73 7.03 14.09
C ILE A 6 -5.47 6.78 15.41
N THR A 7 -4.75 6.65 16.53
CA THR A 7 -5.40 6.48 17.85
C THR A 7 -6.22 7.73 18.21
N ILE A 8 -5.66 8.92 17.99
CA ILE A 8 -6.36 10.19 18.23
C ILE A 8 -7.57 10.34 17.31
N LEU A 9 -7.46 10.00 16.03
CA LEU A 9 -8.57 10.08 15.08
C LEU A 9 -9.70 9.11 15.46
N VAL A 10 -9.36 7.90 15.90
CA VAL A 10 -10.33 6.91 16.38
C VAL A 10 -11.02 7.39 17.67
N ILE A 11 -10.28 8.00 18.59
CA ILE A 11 -10.85 8.63 19.80
C ILE A 11 -11.79 9.78 19.42
N ILE A 12 -11.43 10.62 18.45
CA ILE A 12 -12.27 11.73 17.98
C ILE A 12 -13.56 11.19 17.33
N VAL A 13 -13.47 10.16 16.48
CA VAL A 13 -14.63 9.52 15.85
C VAL A 13 -15.55 8.88 16.89
N ALA A 14 -14.98 8.30 17.96
CA ALA A 14 -15.75 7.81 19.09
C ALA A 14 -16.40 8.93 19.93
N LEU A 15 -15.82 10.14 19.94
CA LEU A 15 -16.32 11.30 20.69
C LEU A 15 -17.38 12.14 19.93
N ILE A 16 -17.42 12.08 18.60
CA ILE A 16 -18.43 12.78 17.77
C ILE A 16 -19.88 12.47 18.19
N PRO A 17 -20.30 11.20 18.36
CA PRO A 17 -21.67 10.90 18.80
C PRO A 17 -21.95 11.35 20.24
N ILE A 18 -20.93 11.42 21.10
CA ILE A 18 -21.05 11.95 22.47
C ILE A 18 -21.38 13.45 22.44
N PHE A 19 -20.73 14.20 21.55
CA PHE A 19 -20.98 15.64 21.37
C PHE A 19 -22.37 15.92 20.81
N GLU A 20 -22.80 15.15 19.81
CA GLU A 20 -24.13 15.29 19.20
C GLU A 20 -25.26 14.96 20.19
N PHE A 21 -25.04 13.97 21.06
CA PHE A 21 -25.95 13.62 22.15
C PHE A 21 -26.12 14.75 23.19
N ILE A 22 -25.02 15.41 23.58
CA ILE A 22 -25.08 16.57 24.49
C ILE A 22 -25.88 17.71 23.85
N ASN A 23 -25.73 17.92 22.54
CA ASN A 23 -26.40 19.00 21.83
C ASN A 23 -27.91 18.73 21.64
N LEU A 24 -28.30 17.49 21.32
CA LEU A 24 -29.70 17.06 21.24
C LEU A 24 -30.42 17.20 22.58
N LYS A 25 -29.74 16.90 23.69
CA LYS A 25 -30.28 17.08 25.04
C LYS A 25 -30.59 18.55 25.33
N LYS A 26 -29.72 19.48 24.93
CA LYS A 26 -29.90 20.91 25.18
C LYS A 26 -31.10 21.48 24.41
N ASN A 27 -31.18 21.24 23.10
CA ASN A 27 -32.28 21.75 22.27
C ASN A 27 -33.65 21.18 22.64
N LYS A 28 -33.74 19.90 23.02
CA LYS A 28 -35.02 19.26 23.33
C LYS A 28 -35.55 19.64 24.72
N ILE A 29 -34.68 20.00 25.66
CA ILE A 29 -35.09 20.55 26.97
C ILE A 29 -35.68 21.95 26.81
N GLU A 30 -35.07 22.78 25.95
CA GLU A 30 -35.58 24.11 25.61
C GLU A 30 -36.96 24.02 24.92
N ALA A 31 -37.13 23.11 23.94
CA ALA A 31 -38.40 22.90 23.24
C ALA A 31 -39.54 22.40 24.15
N VAL A 32 -39.27 21.49 25.09
CA VAL A 32 -40.29 20.96 26.01
C VAL A 32 -40.70 22.01 27.06
N SER A 33 -39.80 22.91 27.45
CA SER A 33 -40.12 24.00 28.39
C SER A 33 -41.07 25.04 27.80
N SER A 34 -41.08 25.21 26.47
CA SER A 34 -42.02 26.10 25.77
C SER A 34 -43.40 25.48 25.54
N GLU A 35 -43.52 24.15 25.56
CA GLU A 35 -44.74 23.44 25.14
C GLU A 35 -45.61 22.97 26.32
N THR A 36 -45.07 22.93 27.55
CA THR A 36 -45.83 22.55 28.75
C THR A 36 -46.63 23.72 29.33
N ASN A 37 -47.66 24.14 28.62
CA ASN A 37 -48.78 24.86 29.22
C ASN A 37 -50.07 24.09 28.89
N PHE A 38 -50.72 23.56 29.93
CA PHE A 38 -52.04 22.92 29.96
C PHE A 38 -52.16 21.39 29.70
N LYS A 39 -52.66 20.69 30.74
CA LYS A 39 -53.36 19.39 30.78
C LYS A 39 -52.66 18.15 30.18
N GLU A 40 -51.78 17.54 30.97
CA GLU A 40 -51.72 16.09 31.28
C GLU A 40 -50.29 15.72 31.75
N PRO A 41 -50.02 15.80 33.06
CA PRO A 41 -48.66 15.59 33.59
C PRO A 41 -48.19 14.14 33.52
N ILE A 42 -49.08 13.14 33.41
CA ILE A 42 -48.71 11.73 33.52
C ILE A 42 -48.29 11.13 32.18
N LYS A 43 -48.98 11.46 31.07
CA LYS A 43 -48.59 10.98 29.73
C LYS A 43 -47.23 11.52 29.29
N SER A 44 -46.96 12.80 29.54
CA SER A 44 -45.66 13.41 29.22
C SER A 44 -44.51 12.78 30.00
N LEU A 45 -44.72 12.42 31.28
CA LEU A 45 -43.74 11.71 32.10
C LEU A 45 -43.51 10.26 31.64
N LEU A 46 -44.56 9.53 31.23
CA LEU A 46 -44.43 8.16 30.73
C LEU A 46 -43.71 8.10 29.38
N VAL A 47 -44.05 8.99 28.44
CA VAL A 47 -43.37 9.09 27.15
C VAL A 47 -41.90 9.49 27.35
N LYS A 48 -41.62 10.46 28.23
CA LYS A 48 -40.25 10.90 28.54
C LYS A 48 -39.42 9.80 29.24
N LYS A 49 -40.04 8.99 30.11
CA LYS A 49 -39.39 7.84 30.76
C LYS A 49 -39.11 6.70 29.78
N ASN A 50 -40.08 6.34 28.91
CA ASN A 50 -39.90 5.30 27.90
C ASN A 50 -38.84 5.68 26.85
N TYR A 51 -38.87 6.92 26.35
CA TYR A 51 -37.87 7.43 25.41
C TYR A 51 -36.46 7.47 26.02
N LYS A 52 -36.36 7.90 27.29
CA LYS A 52 -35.08 7.86 28.02
C LYS A 52 -34.57 6.43 28.19
N SER A 53 -35.46 5.46 28.44
CA SER A 53 -35.09 4.05 28.61
C SER A 53 -34.66 3.36 27.31
N SER A 54 -35.34 3.64 26.19
CA SER A 54 -34.99 3.04 24.89
C SER A 54 -33.68 3.60 24.33
N ALA A 55 -33.45 4.90 24.47
CA ALA A 55 -32.22 5.54 23.99
C ALA A 55 -30.97 5.10 24.78
N ILE A 56 -31.08 4.84 26.08
CA ILE A 56 -29.95 4.36 26.89
C ILE A 56 -29.51 2.96 26.46
N LEU A 57 -30.47 2.09 26.12
CA LEU A 57 -30.20 0.72 25.67
C LEU A 57 -29.53 0.67 24.29
N GLU A 58 -29.96 1.51 23.35
CA GLU A 58 -29.33 1.60 22.02
C GLU A 58 -27.88 2.10 22.12
N ILE A 59 -27.62 3.03 23.04
CA ILE A 59 -26.28 3.57 23.26
C ILE A 59 -25.34 2.53 23.88
N GLU A 60 -25.77 1.79 24.91
CA GLU A 60 -24.95 0.71 25.49
C GLU A 60 -24.61 -0.37 24.45
N PHE A 61 -25.57 -0.70 23.60
CA PHE A 61 -25.35 -1.64 22.50
C PHE A 61 -24.29 -1.12 21.49
N ILE A 62 -24.37 0.16 21.09
CA ILE A 62 -23.40 0.79 20.18
C ILE A 62 -22.00 0.81 20.82
N PHE A 63 -21.89 1.12 22.11
CA PHE A 63 -20.60 1.13 22.82
C PHE A 63 -19.96 -0.25 22.87
N GLU A 64 -20.71 -1.30 23.22
CA GLU A 64 -20.18 -2.67 23.21
C GLU A 64 -19.77 -3.13 21.81
N TRP A 65 -20.55 -2.77 20.80
CA TRP A 65 -20.29 -3.11 19.41
C TRP A 65 -19.02 -2.42 18.90
N LEU A 66 -18.89 -1.12 19.18
CA LEU A 66 -17.72 -0.33 18.83
C LEU A 66 -16.46 -0.82 19.57
N ALA A 67 -16.57 -1.16 20.86
CA ALA A 67 -15.45 -1.70 21.63
C ALA A 67 -14.92 -3.02 21.03
N LYS A 68 -15.81 -3.95 20.66
CA LYS A 68 -15.45 -5.21 20.01
C LYS A 68 -14.79 -4.98 18.65
N LEU A 69 -15.30 -4.03 17.88
CA LEU A 69 -14.71 -3.64 16.58
C LEU A 69 -13.30 -3.07 16.76
N VAL A 70 -13.10 -2.16 17.71
CA VAL A 70 -11.79 -1.55 17.98
C VAL A 70 -10.77 -2.60 18.42
N ILE A 71 -11.15 -3.50 19.33
CA ILE A 71 -10.27 -4.60 19.78
C ILE A 71 -9.85 -5.48 18.59
N PHE A 72 -10.80 -5.81 17.71
CA PHE A 72 -10.52 -6.60 16.51
C PHE A 72 -9.53 -5.90 15.56
N VAL A 73 -9.75 -4.62 15.27
CA VAL A 73 -8.87 -3.83 14.38
C VAL A 73 -7.47 -3.71 14.99
N VAL A 74 -7.37 -3.46 16.31
CA VAL A 74 -6.07 -3.39 17.00
C VAL A 74 -5.34 -4.73 16.94
N ALA A 75 -6.05 -5.85 17.09
CA ALA A 75 -5.45 -7.18 16.95
C ALA A 75 -4.91 -7.43 15.53
N CYS A 76 -5.65 -7.05 14.49
CA CYS A 76 -5.21 -7.16 13.09
C CYS A 76 -3.96 -6.32 12.81
N VAL A 77 -3.91 -5.08 13.32
CA VAL A 77 -2.75 -4.20 13.17
C VAL A 77 -1.55 -4.74 13.93
N GLY A 78 -1.74 -5.22 15.17
CA GLY A 78 -0.70 -5.84 15.98
C GLY A 78 -0.09 -7.07 15.33
N LEU A 79 -0.93 -7.96 14.78
CA LEU A 79 -0.48 -9.13 14.03
C LEU A 79 0.31 -8.73 12.77
N THR A 80 -0.18 -7.73 12.04
CA THR A 80 0.50 -7.21 10.84
C THR A 80 1.89 -6.66 11.19
N TYR A 81 2.02 -5.92 12.29
CA TYR A 81 3.29 -5.39 12.75
C TYR A 81 4.31 -6.49 13.08
N ILE A 82 3.87 -7.55 13.77
CA ILE A 82 4.71 -8.71 14.08
C ILE A 82 5.17 -9.39 12.79
N ILE A 83 4.26 -9.66 11.86
CA ILE A 83 4.58 -10.29 10.55
C ILE A 83 5.61 -9.44 9.79
N VAL A 84 5.41 -8.13 9.73
CA VAL A 84 6.31 -7.19 9.05
C VAL A 84 7.72 -7.21 9.65
N MET A 85 7.84 -7.35 10.97
CA MET A 85 9.15 -7.53 11.62
C MET A 85 9.79 -8.88 11.28
N LEU A 86 9.01 -9.95 11.13
CA LEU A 86 9.51 -11.28 10.76
C LEU A 86 9.98 -11.37 9.32
N LEU A 87 9.38 -10.61 8.38
CA LEU A 87 9.76 -10.63 6.96
C LEU A 87 11.17 -10.08 6.71
N GLY A 88 11.73 -9.31 7.65
CA GLY A 88 13.04 -8.67 7.53
C GLY A 88 13.07 -7.49 6.55
N PRO A 89 14.02 -6.56 6.73
CA PRO A 89 14.16 -5.42 5.83
C PRO A 89 14.65 -5.86 4.45
N LYS A 90 14.06 -5.30 3.39
CA LYS A 90 14.56 -5.34 2.02
C LYS A 90 14.97 -3.94 1.59
N TYR A 91 16.15 -3.87 1.02
CA TYR A 91 16.75 -2.70 0.41
C TYR A 91 16.60 -2.79 -1.10
N GLU A 92 16.36 -1.65 -1.73
CA GLU A 92 16.31 -1.55 -3.19
C GLU A 92 17.40 -0.60 -3.66
N ALA A 93 18.23 -1.05 -4.58
CA ALA A 93 19.22 -0.20 -5.22
C ALA A 93 18.91 -0.09 -6.72
N THR A 94 19.02 1.12 -7.25
CA THR A 94 18.64 1.44 -8.64
C THR A 94 19.85 1.99 -9.40
N SER A 95 20.15 1.42 -10.56
CA SER A 95 21.10 1.99 -11.52
C SER A 95 20.35 2.54 -12.72
N THR A 96 20.79 3.70 -13.21
CA THR A 96 20.13 4.43 -14.31
C THR A 96 21.00 4.39 -15.55
N LEU A 97 20.42 3.89 -16.64
CA LEU A 97 21.02 3.87 -17.97
C LEU A 97 20.40 4.98 -18.83
N PHE A 98 21.22 5.57 -19.69
CA PHE A 98 20.81 6.50 -20.74
C PHE A 98 20.97 5.84 -22.10
N VAL A 99 19.97 6.01 -22.95
CA VAL A 99 19.94 5.47 -24.32
C VAL A 99 20.06 6.61 -25.32
N GLU A 100 21.18 6.66 -26.01
CA GLU A 100 21.49 7.63 -27.05
C GLU A 100 21.20 7.01 -28.43
N VAL A 101 20.14 7.42 -29.12
CA VAL A 101 19.85 6.95 -30.48
C VAL A 101 20.53 7.86 -31.50
N LYS A 102 21.33 7.28 -32.41
CA LYS A 102 21.99 8.04 -33.47
C LYS A 102 20.98 8.41 -34.55
N SER A 103 20.89 9.70 -34.89
CA SER A 103 20.07 10.21 -36.00
C SER A 103 20.98 10.64 -37.16
N ASN A 104 20.60 10.30 -38.39
CA ASN A 104 21.28 10.82 -39.57
C ASN A 104 20.99 12.31 -39.71
N GLU A 105 22.04 13.11 -39.73
CA GLU A 105 22.10 14.55 -39.40
C GLU A 105 21.21 15.54 -40.19
N ASN A 106 20.20 15.14 -40.98
CA ASN A 106 19.48 16.13 -41.81
C ASN A 106 17.96 16.03 -41.98
N LYS A 107 17.21 15.05 -41.42
CA LYS A 107 15.75 14.98 -41.66
C LYS A 107 14.83 14.42 -40.55
N THR A 108 15.32 14.09 -39.37
CA THR A 108 14.46 13.44 -38.35
C THR A 108 13.91 14.47 -37.35
N ALA A 109 12.58 14.48 -37.15
CA ALA A 109 11.97 15.31 -36.12
C ALA A 109 12.38 14.83 -34.72
N VAL A 110 12.58 15.77 -33.79
CA VAL A 110 12.93 15.45 -32.39
C VAL A 110 11.91 14.51 -31.74
N SER A 111 10.63 14.63 -32.12
CA SER A 111 9.55 13.72 -31.70
C SER A 111 9.80 12.27 -32.12
N ASP A 112 10.29 12.05 -33.34
CA ASP A 112 10.54 10.71 -33.87
C ASP A 112 11.75 10.07 -33.19
N ILE A 113 12.77 10.87 -32.87
CA ILE A 113 13.94 10.43 -32.10
C ILE A 113 13.51 10.02 -30.67
N LEU A 114 12.65 10.80 -30.02
CA LEU A 114 12.16 10.48 -28.68
C LEU A 114 11.33 9.19 -28.68
N VAL A 115 10.44 9.01 -29.66
CA VAL A 115 9.63 7.78 -29.80
C VAL A 115 10.52 6.57 -30.08
N ALA A 116 11.51 6.69 -30.97
CA ALA A 116 12.47 5.63 -31.25
C ALA A 116 13.28 5.26 -30.01
N SER A 117 13.78 6.27 -29.28
CA SER A 117 14.56 6.07 -28.05
C SER A 117 13.74 5.40 -26.96
N SER A 118 12.48 5.80 -26.78
CA SER A 118 11.58 5.18 -25.80
C SER A 118 11.29 3.70 -26.15
N LYS A 119 11.13 3.38 -27.44
CA LYS A 119 10.99 1.98 -27.90
C LYS A 119 12.26 1.16 -27.65
N VAL A 120 13.43 1.70 -27.97
CA VAL A 120 14.72 1.03 -27.70
C VAL A 120 14.92 0.83 -26.21
N ALA A 121 14.62 1.85 -25.39
CA ALA A 121 14.68 1.77 -23.94
C ALA A 121 13.76 0.66 -23.39
N SER A 122 12.57 0.52 -23.95
CA SER A 122 11.62 -0.53 -23.56
C SER A 122 12.12 -1.93 -23.93
N ASN A 123 12.69 -2.09 -25.13
CA ASN A 123 13.30 -3.35 -25.55
C ASN A 123 14.50 -3.72 -24.65
N ILE A 124 15.35 -2.75 -24.32
CA ILE A 124 16.47 -2.98 -23.39
C ILE A 124 15.94 -3.40 -22.01
N ALA A 125 14.90 -2.74 -21.49
CA ALA A 125 14.28 -3.11 -20.21
C ALA A 125 13.72 -4.55 -20.22
N GLU A 126 13.25 -5.05 -21.37
CA GLU A 126 12.87 -6.46 -21.52
C GLU A 126 14.09 -7.39 -21.56
N ILE A 127 15.18 -6.99 -22.22
CA ILE A 127 16.45 -7.75 -22.26
C ILE A 127 17.00 -7.98 -20.86
N VAL A 128 16.93 -6.98 -19.96
CA VAL A 128 17.37 -7.13 -18.55
C VAL A 128 16.71 -8.33 -17.87
N LYS A 129 15.44 -8.62 -18.21
CA LYS A 129 14.63 -9.68 -17.60
C LYS A 129 14.83 -11.04 -18.26
N LYS A 130 15.56 -11.13 -19.38
CA LYS A 130 15.79 -12.40 -20.08
C LYS A 130 16.72 -13.30 -19.29
N GLY A 131 16.50 -14.62 -19.43
CA GLY A 131 17.25 -15.64 -18.71
C GLY A 131 18.76 -15.52 -18.89
N GLU A 132 19.23 -15.19 -20.10
CA GLU A 132 20.65 -15.07 -20.40
C GLU A 132 21.36 -13.95 -19.63
N VAL A 133 20.72 -12.78 -19.47
CA VAL A 133 21.27 -11.67 -18.67
C VAL A 133 21.30 -12.08 -17.19
N VAL A 134 20.21 -12.68 -16.69
CA VAL A 134 20.13 -13.14 -15.31
C VAL A 134 21.18 -14.22 -15.02
N ASP A 135 21.40 -15.15 -15.94
CA ASP A 135 22.39 -16.22 -15.81
C ASP A 135 23.82 -15.69 -15.78
N GLU A 136 24.12 -14.70 -16.63
CA GLU A 136 25.44 -14.06 -16.65
C GLU A 136 25.69 -13.27 -15.35
N VAL A 137 24.66 -12.62 -14.79
CA VAL A 137 24.73 -11.96 -13.49
C VAL A 137 24.94 -12.98 -12.36
N ILE A 138 24.27 -14.14 -12.41
CA ILE A 138 24.49 -15.24 -11.45
C ILE A 138 25.94 -15.69 -11.49
N LYS A 139 26.50 -15.91 -12.69
CA LYS A 139 27.91 -16.30 -12.87
C LYS A 139 28.89 -15.22 -12.37
N SER A 140 28.54 -13.96 -12.58
CA SER A 140 29.37 -12.81 -12.18
C SER A 140 29.28 -12.50 -10.68
N SER A 141 28.26 -13.02 -9.98
CA SER A 141 28.10 -12.88 -8.54
C SER A 141 28.94 -13.92 -7.80
N THR A 142 30.12 -13.54 -7.35
CA THR A 142 31.08 -14.40 -6.63
C THR A 142 30.76 -14.65 -5.16
N ILE A 143 29.80 -13.90 -4.58
CA ILE A 143 29.59 -13.88 -3.12
C ILE A 143 28.48 -14.85 -2.68
N LYS A 144 27.44 -15.02 -3.50
CA LYS A 144 26.28 -15.87 -3.18
C LYS A 144 25.73 -16.52 -4.45
N THR A 145 25.34 -17.79 -4.32
CA THR A 145 24.63 -18.53 -5.36
C THR A 145 23.16 -18.13 -5.34
N TYR A 146 22.70 -17.53 -6.42
CA TYR A 146 21.30 -17.17 -6.61
C TYR A 146 20.63 -18.10 -7.61
N THR A 147 19.38 -18.47 -7.33
CA THR A 147 18.55 -19.13 -8.34
C THR A 147 17.96 -18.07 -9.26
N ARG A 148 17.81 -18.39 -10.56
CA ARG A 148 17.18 -17.51 -11.56
C ARG A 148 15.86 -16.92 -11.06
N LYS A 149 15.00 -17.75 -10.47
CA LYS A 149 13.70 -17.33 -9.91
C LYS A 149 13.82 -16.24 -8.84
N GLN A 150 14.82 -16.33 -7.95
CA GLN A 150 15.01 -15.35 -6.88
C GLN A 150 15.44 -13.99 -7.42
N LEU A 151 16.38 -13.97 -8.37
CA LEU A 151 16.83 -12.74 -9.00
C LEU A 151 15.73 -12.12 -9.85
N THR A 152 15.07 -12.89 -10.70
CA THR A 152 13.97 -12.38 -11.54
C THR A 152 12.81 -11.82 -10.71
N SER A 153 12.49 -12.41 -9.56
CA SER A 153 11.43 -11.88 -8.68
C SER A 153 11.79 -10.58 -7.97
N ASN A 154 13.09 -10.33 -7.77
CA ASN A 154 13.59 -9.15 -7.07
C ASN A 154 14.12 -8.07 -8.04
N LEU A 155 14.10 -8.35 -9.34
CA LEU A 155 14.57 -7.47 -10.40
C LEU A 155 13.40 -6.70 -11.00
N ARG A 156 13.55 -5.38 -11.10
CA ARG A 156 12.66 -4.50 -11.84
C ARG A 156 13.50 -3.73 -12.87
N ALA A 157 12.97 -3.63 -14.08
CA ALA A 157 13.54 -2.79 -15.12
C ALA A 157 12.39 -2.04 -15.76
N ASN A 158 12.44 -0.71 -15.66
CA ASN A 158 11.41 0.21 -16.10
C ASN A 158 12.02 1.36 -16.90
N THR A 159 11.26 1.91 -17.82
CA THR A 159 11.60 3.14 -18.53
C THR A 159 10.91 4.32 -17.87
N ILE A 160 11.60 5.45 -17.76
CA ILE A 160 10.97 6.69 -17.29
C ILE A 160 10.21 7.30 -18.48
N ARG A 161 8.90 7.52 -18.28
CA ARG A 161 8.00 8.02 -19.33
C ARG A 161 8.51 9.32 -19.92
N ASP A 162 8.43 9.45 -21.25
CA ASP A 162 8.84 10.62 -22.00
C ASP A 162 10.34 10.98 -21.84
N THR A 163 11.17 10.00 -21.48
CA THR A 163 12.64 10.15 -21.38
C THR A 163 13.39 9.01 -22.07
N GLN A 164 14.71 9.16 -22.17
CA GLN A 164 15.64 8.15 -22.68
C GLN A 164 16.30 7.33 -21.55
N LEU A 165 15.67 7.31 -20.37
CA LEU A 165 16.23 6.70 -19.17
C LEU A 165 15.60 5.34 -18.89
N ILE A 166 16.45 4.40 -18.47
CA ILE A 166 16.07 3.07 -17.98
C ILE A 166 16.57 2.95 -16.55
N GLU A 167 15.65 2.62 -15.64
CA GLU A 167 15.98 2.29 -14.27
C GLU A 167 15.99 0.78 -14.10
N ILE A 168 17.09 0.26 -13.56
CA ILE A 168 17.25 -1.14 -13.17
C ILE A 168 17.35 -1.19 -11.66
N SER A 169 16.31 -1.70 -11.00
CA SER A 169 16.21 -1.80 -9.56
C SER A 169 16.29 -3.25 -9.10
N VAL A 170 17.10 -3.51 -8.08
CA VAL A 170 17.24 -4.84 -7.48
C VAL A 170 16.97 -4.77 -5.99
N GLN A 171 16.09 -5.66 -5.52
CA GLN A 171 15.77 -5.80 -4.11
C GLN A 171 16.57 -6.91 -3.43
N ASN A 172 17.16 -6.65 -2.28
CA ASN A 172 17.89 -7.64 -1.49
C ASN A 172 17.77 -7.34 0.02
N THR A 173 17.95 -8.35 0.87
CA THR A 173 17.98 -8.17 2.32
C THR A 173 19.26 -7.48 2.80
N ASP A 174 20.30 -7.49 1.97
CA ASP A 174 21.58 -6.82 2.20
C ASP A 174 21.71 -5.62 1.22
N ALA A 175 21.90 -4.42 1.77
CA ALA A 175 22.03 -3.18 1.02
C ALA A 175 23.22 -3.20 0.03
N SER A 176 24.35 -3.76 0.45
CA SER A 176 25.55 -3.88 -0.38
C SER A 176 25.34 -4.87 -1.53
N GLU A 177 24.63 -5.97 -1.26
CA GLU A 177 24.27 -6.93 -2.30
C GLU A 177 23.28 -6.33 -3.31
N ALA A 178 22.28 -5.56 -2.86
CA ALA A 178 21.34 -4.87 -3.74
C ALA A 178 22.08 -3.91 -4.69
N GLN A 179 22.97 -3.08 -4.14
CA GLN A 179 23.78 -2.13 -4.89
C GLN A 179 24.64 -2.83 -5.95
N ARG A 180 25.39 -3.86 -5.53
CA ARG A 180 26.27 -4.58 -6.43
C ARG A 180 25.50 -5.26 -7.55
N LEU A 181 24.40 -5.96 -7.23
CA LEU A 181 23.59 -6.64 -8.23
C LEU A 181 23.01 -5.66 -9.25
N ALA A 182 22.46 -4.53 -8.81
CA ALA A 182 21.92 -3.50 -9.72
C ALA A 182 22.99 -3.00 -10.71
N ASN A 183 24.21 -2.75 -10.23
CA ASN A 183 25.34 -2.37 -11.07
C ASN A 183 25.75 -3.50 -12.04
N ILE A 184 25.88 -4.74 -11.57
CA ILE A 184 26.22 -5.88 -12.45
C ILE A 184 25.14 -6.06 -13.54
N PHE A 185 23.85 -5.97 -13.19
CA PHE A 185 22.77 -6.02 -14.17
C PHE A 185 22.92 -4.91 -15.23
N ALA A 186 23.22 -3.68 -14.82
CA ALA A 186 23.42 -2.57 -15.74
C ALA A 186 24.56 -2.86 -16.73
N TYR A 187 25.74 -3.26 -16.26
CA TYR A 187 26.89 -3.56 -17.12
C TYR A 187 26.66 -4.78 -18.01
N THR A 188 26.10 -5.86 -17.48
CA THR A 188 25.80 -7.07 -18.25
C THR A 188 24.76 -6.80 -19.33
N THR A 189 23.77 -5.96 -19.05
CA THR A 189 22.76 -5.55 -20.05
C THR A 189 23.41 -4.78 -21.19
N ILE A 190 24.28 -3.81 -20.90
CA ILE A 190 25.01 -3.05 -21.92
C ILE A 190 25.85 -3.99 -22.80
N LYS A 191 26.59 -4.92 -22.17
CA LYS A 191 27.41 -5.91 -22.87
C LYS A 191 26.56 -6.77 -23.81
N LYS A 192 25.48 -7.36 -23.30
CA LYS A 192 24.59 -8.22 -24.09
C LYS A 192 23.88 -7.47 -25.22
N TYR A 193 23.47 -6.23 -24.97
CA TYR A 193 22.90 -5.40 -26.01
C TYR A 193 23.91 -5.11 -27.14
N LYS A 194 25.17 -4.85 -26.78
CA LYS A 194 26.25 -4.66 -27.76
C LYS A 194 26.52 -5.95 -28.55
N ASP A 195 26.63 -7.10 -27.89
CA ASP A 195 26.84 -8.40 -28.55
C ASP A 195 25.73 -8.66 -29.59
N LEU A 196 24.46 -8.40 -29.24
CA LEU A 196 23.32 -8.53 -30.16
C LEU A 196 23.39 -7.59 -31.37
N LEU A 197 23.87 -6.35 -31.18
CA LEU A 197 24.04 -5.40 -32.28
C LEU A 197 25.17 -5.82 -33.22
N ASP A 198 26.28 -6.31 -32.67
CA ASP A 198 27.44 -6.76 -33.44
C ASP A 198 27.09 -8.00 -34.29
N GLU A 199 26.25 -8.91 -33.78
CA GLU A 199 25.75 -10.10 -34.52
C GLU A 199 24.83 -9.74 -35.70
N MET A 200 24.12 -8.60 -35.66
CA MET A 200 23.15 -8.20 -36.68
C MET A 200 23.76 -7.42 -37.87
N ASN A 201 25.09 -7.35 -38.02
CA ASN A 201 25.79 -6.69 -39.14
C ASN A 201 25.35 -5.22 -39.41
N GLY A 202 24.86 -4.50 -38.40
CA GLY A 202 24.28 -3.16 -38.59
C GLY A 202 24.63 -2.26 -37.41
N GLY A 203 25.48 -1.26 -37.68
CA GLY A 203 26.12 -0.40 -36.69
C GLY A 203 25.21 0.22 -35.63
N SER A 204 25.84 0.64 -34.54
CA SER A 204 25.24 1.19 -33.31
C SER A 204 24.12 2.22 -33.58
N TYR A 205 22.88 1.72 -33.72
CA TYR A 205 21.66 2.55 -33.83
C TYR A 205 21.37 3.27 -32.51
N ALA A 206 21.77 2.66 -31.39
CA ALA A 206 21.76 3.29 -30.08
C ALA A 206 23.01 2.91 -29.27
N GLU A 207 23.51 3.86 -28.50
CA GLU A 207 24.54 3.66 -27.49
C GLU A 207 23.90 3.73 -26.10
N VAL A 208 24.28 2.82 -25.21
CA VAL A 208 23.73 2.75 -23.86
C VAL A 208 24.86 2.98 -22.86
N LYS A 209 24.68 3.95 -21.96
CA LYS A 209 25.69 4.31 -20.95
C LYS A 209 25.06 4.33 -19.57
N VAL A 210 25.83 3.94 -18.55
CA VAL A 210 25.43 4.14 -17.15
C VAL A 210 25.64 5.61 -16.82
N ILE A 211 24.57 6.35 -16.54
CA ILE A 211 24.65 7.75 -16.09
C ILE A 211 24.64 7.86 -14.57
N GLN A 212 24.05 6.87 -13.90
CA GLN A 212 24.00 6.79 -12.46
C GLN A 212 24.23 5.35 -12.02
N GLN A 213 25.32 5.14 -11.30
CA GLN A 213 25.55 3.87 -10.63
C GLN A 213 24.63 3.76 -9.43
N ALA A 214 24.24 2.54 -9.08
CA ALA A 214 23.48 2.29 -7.88
C ALA A 214 24.26 2.74 -6.65
N GLU A 215 23.63 3.58 -5.84
CA GLU A 215 24.13 4.00 -4.53
C GLU A 215 23.73 2.99 -3.45
N LEU A 216 24.41 3.03 -2.31
CA LEU A 216 24.09 2.17 -1.18
C LEU A 216 22.76 2.64 -0.56
N PRO A 217 21.69 1.82 -0.61
CA PRO A 217 20.42 2.24 -0.04
C PRO A 217 20.51 2.36 1.48
N THR A 218 20.21 3.55 2.01
CA THR A 218 20.18 3.83 3.44
C THR A 218 18.81 3.56 4.07
N GLU A 219 17.77 3.44 3.26
CA GLU A 219 16.40 3.17 3.69
C GLU A 219 15.87 1.85 3.13
N THR A 220 14.95 1.23 3.87
CA THR A 220 14.29 -0.02 3.48
C THR A 220 13.07 0.27 2.62
N THR A 221 13.04 -0.26 1.40
CA THR A 221 11.94 -0.04 0.47
C THR A 221 10.76 -0.98 0.74
N PHE A 222 11.01 -2.15 1.34
CA PHE A 222 9.98 -3.12 1.68
C PHE A 222 10.38 -3.94 2.92
N PRO A 223 9.45 -4.35 3.79
CA PRO A 223 8.03 -3.95 3.87
C PRO A 223 7.85 -2.51 4.38
N SER A 224 7.00 -1.73 3.72
CA SER A 224 6.63 -0.38 4.15
C SER A 224 5.66 -0.46 5.34
N VAL A 225 6.21 -0.48 6.56
CA VAL A 225 5.46 -0.62 7.83
C VAL A 225 4.22 0.29 7.85
N LYS A 226 4.37 1.55 7.40
CA LYS A 226 3.27 2.53 7.34
C LYS A 226 2.13 2.09 6.43
N GLN A 227 2.42 1.61 5.22
CA GLN A 227 1.39 1.21 4.25
C GLN A 227 0.72 -0.09 4.68
N ALA A 228 1.49 -1.06 5.19
CA ALA A 228 0.96 -2.32 5.71
C ALA A 228 -0.02 -2.08 6.88
N ILE A 229 0.33 -1.19 7.81
CA ILE A 229 -0.55 -0.82 8.93
C ILE A 229 -1.85 -0.18 8.41
N ILE A 230 -1.77 0.81 7.51
CA ILE A 230 -2.96 1.48 6.96
C ILE A 230 -3.86 0.47 6.25
N LEU A 231 -3.29 -0.40 5.42
CA LEU A 231 -4.03 -1.41 4.68
C LEU A 231 -4.70 -2.41 5.63
N SER A 232 -3.97 -2.89 6.65
CA SER A 232 -4.52 -3.81 7.66
C SER A 232 -5.64 -3.18 8.49
N ALA A 233 -5.57 -1.88 8.78
CA ALA A 233 -6.62 -1.17 9.52
C ALA A 233 -7.90 -1.05 8.69
N ILE A 234 -7.78 -0.73 7.40
CA ILE A 234 -8.92 -0.64 6.48
C ILE A 234 -9.58 -2.01 6.31
N LEU A 235 -8.79 -3.04 5.97
CA LEU A 235 -9.30 -4.41 5.80
C LEU A 235 -9.86 -4.97 7.10
N GLY A 236 -9.17 -4.77 8.22
CA GLY A 236 -9.63 -5.20 9.55
C GLY A 236 -10.96 -4.54 9.93
N THR A 237 -11.17 -3.28 9.57
CA THR A 237 -12.45 -2.60 9.81
C THR A 237 -13.56 -3.22 8.98
N ILE A 238 -13.36 -3.42 7.67
CA ILE A 238 -14.36 -4.02 6.77
C ILE A 238 -14.76 -5.41 7.25
N ILE A 239 -13.77 -6.26 7.55
CA ILE A 239 -13.99 -7.62 8.04
C ILE A 239 -14.65 -7.60 9.42
N GLY A 240 -14.22 -6.71 10.31
CA GLY A 240 -14.76 -6.57 11.66
C GLY A 240 -16.25 -6.20 11.65
N ILE A 241 -16.65 -5.24 10.80
CA ILE A 241 -18.07 -4.88 10.63
C ILE A 241 -18.87 -6.10 10.14
N GLY A 242 -18.38 -6.79 9.11
CA GLY A 242 -19.05 -7.98 8.56
C GLY A 242 -19.22 -9.09 9.60
N ALA A 243 -18.18 -9.39 10.37
CA ALA A 243 -18.21 -10.40 11.43
C ALA A 243 -19.20 -10.04 12.54
N LEU A 244 -19.23 -8.78 12.97
CA LEU A 244 -20.14 -8.33 14.01
C LEU A 244 -21.61 -8.35 13.56
N LEU A 245 -21.89 -8.04 12.29
CA LEU A 245 -23.24 -8.15 11.74
C LEU A 245 -23.73 -9.60 11.75
N ILE A 246 -22.88 -10.56 11.38
CA ILE A 246 -23.25 -11.98 11.42
C ILE A 246 -23.57 -12.43 12.85
N ILE A 247 -22.75 -12.02 13.82
CA ILE A 247 -22.97 -12.33 15.24
C ILE A 247 -24.29 -11.73 15.73
N ASP A 248 -24.63 -10.50 15.31
CA ASP A 248 -25.89 -9.86 15.70
C ASP A 248 -27.11 -10.56 15.08
N LEU A 249 -27.03 -10.94 13.80
CA LEU A 249 -28.08 -11.70 13.13
C LEU A 249 -28.31 -13.06 13.79
N GLU A 250 -27.23 -13.76 14.19
CA GLU A 250 -27.34 -15.04 14.90
C GLU A 250 -28.02 -14.88 16.27
N LYS A 251 -27.69 -13.82 17.02
CA LYS A 251 -28.35 -13.50 18.29
C LYS A 251 -29.84 -13.23 18.11
N LYS A 252 -30.22 -12.43 17.11
CA LYS A 252 -31.62 -12.17 16.77
C LYS A 252 -32.36 -13.46 16.39
N ALA A 253 -31.76 -14.32 15.58
CA ALA A 253 -32.35 -15.59 15.17
C ALA A 253 -32.60 -16.53 16.37
N LYS A 254 -31.66 -16.62 17.32
CA LYS A 254 -31.84 -17.43 18.54
C LYS A 254 -32.91 -16.85 19.46
N SER A 255 -32.98 -15.52 19.59
CA SER A 255 -34.02 -14.86 20.38
C SER A 255 -35.42 -15.19 19.87
N THR A 256 -35.68 -15.11 18.56
CA THR A 256 -37.02 -15.41 18.01
C THR A 256 -37.44 -16.86 18.22
N ARG A 257 -36.49 -17.81 18.20
CA ARG A 257 -36.76 -19.24 18.39
C ARG A 257 -37.18 -19.58 19.83
N SER A 258 -36.75 -18.83 20.84
CA SER A 258 -37.12 -19.10 22.23
C SER A 258 -38.54 -18.66 22.60
N TRP A 259 -39.23 -17.88 21.76
CA TRP A 259 -40.63 -17.49 21.98
C TRP A 259 -41.62 -18.48 21.35
N ASN A 260 -41.15 -19.37 20.47
CA ASN A 260 -41.98 -20.35 19.76
C ASN A 260 -41.96 -21.77 20.38
N ASN A 261 -41.22 -21.97 21.47
CA ASN A 261 -41.18 -23.21 22.26
C ASN A 261 -41.66 -22.92 23.68
#